data_AF-A0A7V1MI70-F1
#
_entry.id   AF-A0A7V1MI70-F1
#
_cell.length_a   1.000
_cell.length_b   1.000
_cell.length_c   1.000
_cell.angle_alpha   90.00
_cell.angle_beta   90.00
_cell.angle_gamma   90.00
#
_symmetry.space_group_name_H-M   'P 1'
#
loop_
_entity.id
_entity.type
_entity.pdbx_description
1 polymer ?
#
loop_
_entity_poly.entity_id
_entity_poly.type
_entity_poly.pdbx_seq_one_letter_code
_entity_poly.pdbx_strand_id
1 'polypeptide(L)'
;MKASHRRRLERLSHRRLPPDQIITPELARALAELSHEMHRQVGVLVDRKGRIEYVVVGDARQIVWPDLRRIRTSSGRFCGLRCLHTHLHGEPFTEEDLTDLALLRLDVMAIVEVTDQGAPARVHVAHLLPAQPGDPDGGSVASRFQFLEPKPPGQLGVNFLELIESLEEELARNRRLVHPQDERDRALLVSVTTGSLAEAEESLEELRLLSESAGLLVLDTL
;
A
#
# COMPACT_ATOMS: atom_id res chain seq x y z
N MET A 1 -23.30 -12.46 -7.43
CA MET A 1 -22.61 -12.84 -6.16
C MET A 1 -23.61 -13.53 -5.24
N LYS A 2 -23.28 -14.70 -4.67
CA LYS A 2 -24.19 -15.49 -3.81
C LYS A 2 -24.33 -14.86 -2.41
N ALA A 3 -25.47 -15.07 -1.76
CA ALA A 3 -25.72 -14.58 -0.39
C ALA A 3 -24.75 -15.18 0.64
N SER A 4 -24.29 -16.42 0.43
CA SER A 4 -23.27 -17.07 1.27
C SER A 4 -21.91 -16.33 1.22
N HIS A 5 -21.51 -15.86 0.05
CA HIS A 5 -20.25 -15.13 -0.14
C HIS A 5 -20.30 -13.78 0.58
N ARG A 6 -21.43 -13.06 0.50
CA ARG A 6 -21.60 -11.78 1.21
C ARG A 6 -21.45 -11.95 2.72
N ARG A 7 -22.12 -12.93 3.32
CA ARG A 7 -22.01 -13.23 4.76
C ARG A 7 -20.59 -13.62 5.18
N ARG A 8 -19.83 -14.29 4.31
CA ARG A 8 -18.43 -14.63 4.58
C ARG A 8 -17.52 -13.41 4.56
N LEU A 9 -17.69 -12.50 3.59
CA LEU A 9 -16.94 -11.24 3.53
C LEU A 9 -17.28 -10.33 4.70
N GLU A 10 -18.56 -10.25 5.08
CA GLU A 10 -18.98 -9.55 6.31
C GLU A 10 -18.31 -10.16 7.54
N ARG A 11 -18.31 -11.49 7.69
CA ARG A 11 -17.56 -12.13 8.80
C ARG A 11 -16.06 -11.83 8.74
N LEU A 12 -15.50 -11.70 7.55
CA LEU A 12 -14.09 -11.38 7.37
C LEU A 12 -13.79 -9.98 7.88
N SER A 13 -14.63 -8.96 7.60
CA SER A 13 -14.42 -7.58 8.08
C SER A 13 -14.44 -7.44 9.62
N HIS A 14 -15.03 -8.40 10.34
CA HIS A 14 -15.05 -8.39 11.81
C HIS A 14 -13.88 -9.14 12.45
N ARG A 15 -13.02 -9.79 11.65
CA ARG A 15 -11.83 -10.47 12.17
C ARG A 15 -10.82 -9.46 12.67
N ARG A 16 -9.99 -9.91 13.60
CA ARG A 16 -8.79 -9.20 14.03
C ARG A 16 -7.56 -10.05 13.85
N LEU A 17 -6.48 -9.40 13.45
CA LEU A 17 -5.16 -9.99 13.39
C LEU A 17 -4.35 -9.60 14.63
N PRO A 18 -3.42 -10.45 15.08
CA PRO A 18 -2.32 -10.00 15.92
C PRO A 18 -1.62 -8.79 15.27
N PRO A 19 -1.39 -7.69 16.02
CA PRO A 19 -0.72 -6.50 15.51
C PRO A 19 0.67 -6.78 14.92
N ASP A 20 1.40 -7.73 15.48
CA ASP A 20 2.78 -8.10 15.17
C ASP A 20 2.94 -9.01 13.95
N GLN A 21 1.86 -9.59 13.41
CA GLN A 21 1.94 -10.48 12.25
C GLN A 21 1.49 -9.75 11.00
N ILE A 22 2.12 -9.99 9.85
CA ILE A 22 1.65 -9.44 8.57
C ILE A 22 0.29 -10.05 8.20
N ILE A 23 0.21 -11.38 8.22
CA ILE A 23 -0.99 -12.17 7.94
C ILE A 23 -0.97 -13.44 8.79
N THR A 24 -2.13 -13.89 9.26
CA THR A 24 -2.24 -15.18 9.95
C THR A 24 -2.57 -16.31 8.95
N PRO A 25 -2.19 -17.56 9.21
CA PRO A 25 -2.56 -18.71 8.39
C PRO A 25 -4.08 -18.82 8.17
N GLU A 26 -4.88 -18.50 9.18
CA GLU A 26 -6.34 -18.57 9.15
C GLU A 26 -6.94 -17.49 8.23
N LEU A 27 -6.34 -16.29 8.20
CA LEU A 27 -6.80 -15.25 7.29
C LEU A 27 -6.36 -15.55 5.86
N ALA A 28 -5.11 -15.99 5.65
CA ALA A 28 -4.63 -16.39 4.32
C ALA A 28 -5.51 -17.48 3.72
N ARG A 29 -5.89 -18.48 4.52
CA ARG A 29 -6.81 -19.54 4.10
C ARG A 29 -8.21 -19.00 3.79
N ALA A 30 -8.75 -18.13 4.63
CA ALA A 30 -10.08 -17.55 4.40
C ALA A 30 -10.14 -16.71 3.11
N LEU A 31 -9.09 -15.95 2.83
CA LEU A 31 -8.95 -15.18 1.58
C LEU A 31 -8.84 -16.12 0.38
N ALA A 32 -7.94 -17.10 0.41
CA ALA A 32 -7.74 -18.05 -0.68
C ALA A 32 -9.02 -18.84 -1.03
N GLU A 33 -9.71 -19.37 -0.02
CA GLU A 33 -10.98 -20.10 -0.21
C GLU A 33 -12.04 -19.21 -0.86
N LEU A 34 -12.19 -17.97 -0.38
CA LEU A 34 -13.15 -17.01 -0.94
C LEU A 34 -12.82 -16.62 -2.37
N SER A 35 -11.55 -16.34 -2.66
CA SER A 35 -11.11 -15.95 -3.99
C SER A 35 -11.32 -17.07 -4.99
N HIS A 36 -10.97 -18.30 -4.62
CA HIS A 36 -11.16 -19.48 -5.45
C HIS A 36 -12.65 -19.73 -5.76
N GLU A 37 -13.52 -19.71 -4.74
CA GLU A 37 -14.97 -19.90 -4.92
C GLU A 37 -15.64 -18.79 -5.76
N MET A 38 -15.08 -17.58 -5.73
CA MET A 38 -15.62 -16.43 -6.43
C MET A 38 -14.99 -16.22 -7.82
N HIS A 39 -13.88 -16.90 -8.12
CA HIS A 39 -13.01 -16.64 -9.28
C HIS A 39 -12.61 -15.16 -9.40
N ARG A 40 -12.34 -14.53 -8.24
CA ARG A 40 -12.03 -13.11 -8.12
C ARG A 40 -10.99 -12.91 -7.03
N GLN A 41 -10.10 -11.95 -7.19
CA GLN A 41 -9.21 -11.52 -6.12
C GLN A 41 -10.04 -10.95 -4.97
N VAL A 42 -9.69 -11.35 -3.75
CA VAL A 42 -10.26 -10.83 -2.52
C VAL A 42 -9.12 -10.27 -1.70
N GLY A 43 -9.32 -9.07 -1.17
CA GLY A 43 -8.30 -8.40 -0.39
C GLY A 43 -8.86 -7.58 0.75
N VAL A 44 -7.97 -7.20 1.65
CA VAL A 44 -8.27 -6.43 2.85
C VAL A 44 -7.20 -5.40 3.14
N LEU A 45 -7.64 -4.28 3.69
CA LEU A 45 -6.76 -3.30 4.32
C LEU A 45 -6.92 -3.42 5.82
N VAL A 46 -5.81 -3.59 6.52
CA VAL A 46 -5.78 -3.84 7.96
C VAL A 46 -4.95 -2.78 8.65
N ASP A 47 -5.43 -2.20 9.74
CA ASP A 47 -4.67 -1.23 10.52
C ASP A 47 -3.57 -1.88 11.38
N ARG A 48 -2.70 -1.03 11.95
CA ARG A 48 -1.65 -1.45 12.90
C ARG A 48 -2.19 -2.09 14.18
N LYS A 49 -3.47 -1.92 14.51
CA LYS A 49 -4.13 -2.57 15.66
C LYS A 49 -4.77 -3.91 15.29
N GLY A 50 -4.63 -4.34 14.03
CA GLY A 50 -5.18 -5.61 13.54
C GLY A 50 -6.63 -5.54 13.12
N ARG A 51 -7.25 -4.36 13.00
CA ARG A 51 -8.63 -4.21 12.52
C ARG A 51 -8.66 -4.19 11.01
N ILE A 52 -9.58 -4.95 10.43
CA ILE A 52 -9.86 -4.90 9.01
C ILE A 52 -10.74 -3.68 8.73
N GLU A 53 -10.17 -2.66 8.10
CA GLU A 53 -10.87 -1.41 7.77
C GLU A 53 -11.65 -1.54 6.46
N TYR A 54 -11.12 -2.31 5.51
CA TYR A 54 -11.74 -2.54 4.21
C TYR A 54 -11.67 -4.00 3.81
N VAL A 55 -12.75 -4.48 3.17
CA VAL A 55 -12.79 -5.74 2.43
C VAL A 55 -13.17 -5.42 1.00
N VAL A 56 -12.33 -5.81 0.05
CA VAL A 56 -12.44 -5.47 -1.36
C VAL A 56 -12.48 -6.75 -2.18
N VAL A 57 -13.29 -6.75 -3.23
CA VAL A 57 -13.38 -7.85 -4.19
C VAL A 57 -13.09 -7.29 -5.58
N GLY A 58 -11.95 -7.67 -6.14
CA GLY A 58 -11.48 -7.33 -7.47
C GLY A 58 -12.09 -8.21 -8.56
N ASP A 59 -11.50 -8.30 -9.74
CA ASP A 59 -11.80 -9.35 -10.73
C ASP A 59 -10.76 -10.47 -10.64
N ALA A 60 -10.59 -11.30 -11.68
CA ALA A 60 -9.62 -12.39 -11.65
C ALA A 60 -8.15 -11.94 -11.72
N ARG A 61 -7.88 -10.68 -12.11
CA ARG A 61 -6.55 -10.14 -12.44
C ARG A 61 -6.19 -8.88 -11.66
N GLN A 62 -7.17 -8.07 -11.27
CA GLN A 62 -6.91 -6.77 -10.63
C GLN A 62 -7.86 -6.55 -9.44
N ILE A 63 -7.41 -5.72 -8.50
CA ILE A 63 -8.19 -5.29 -7.35
C ILE A 63 -8.04 -3.77 -7.15
N VAL A 64 -9.15 -3.05 -7.22
CA VAL A 64 -9.13 -1.58 -7.10
C VAL A 64 -9.34 -1.19 -5.65
N TRP A 65 -8.31 -0.58 -5.05
CA TRP A 65 -8.36 -0.12 -3.67
C TRP A 65 -9.12 1.20 -3.51
N PRO A 66 -9.80 1.41 -2.37
CA PRO A 66 -10.44 2.69 -2.09
C PRO A 66 -9.37 3.78 -1.94
N ASP A 67 -9.75 5.00 -2.32
CA ASP A 67 -8.91 6.16 -2.11
C ASP A 67 -8.72 6.44 -0.60
N LEU A 68 -7.47 6.38 -0.16
CA LEU A 68 -7.08 6.54 1.24
C LEU A 68 -6.68 7.98 1.60
N ARG A 69 -6.86 8.98 0.71
CA ARG A 69 -6.47 10.38 0.93
C ARG A 69 -7.06 11.02 2.21
N ARG A 70 -8.14 10.48 2.76
CA ARG A 70 -8.71 10.94 4.05
C ARG A 70 -7.89 10.51 5.27
N ILE A 71 -7.02 9.51 5.12
CA ILE A 71 -6.09 9.07 6.14
C ILE A 71 -4.93 10.06 6.12
N ARG A 72 -4.93 11.01 7.07
CA ARG A 72 -3.85 12.00 7.20
C ARG A 72 -2.55 11.26 7.47
N THR A 73 -1.73 11.12 6.44
CA THR A 73 -0.38 10.63 6.58
C THR A 73 0.51 11.84 6.84
N SER A 74 1.11 11.92 8.02
CA SER A 74 2.18 12.90 8.24
C SER A 74 3.29 12.64 7.22
N SER A 75 3.97 13.70 6.77
CA SER A 75 5.03 13.74 5.74
C SER A 75 6.32 12.94 6.06
N GLY A 76 6.23 11.81 6.76
CA GLY A 76 7.32 10.91 7.10
C GLY A 76 6.87 9.62 7.78
N ARG A 77 5.63 9.18 7.53
CA ARG A 77 5.09 7.91 8.01
C ARG A 77 4.37 7.19 6.88
N PHE A 78 4.20 5.89 6.99
CA PHE A 78 3.29 5.17 6.11
C PHE A 78 1.83 5.48 6.47
N CYS A 79 0.86 5.05 5.66
CA CYS A 79 -0.55 5.31 5.90
C CYS A 79 -1.15 4.52 7.06
N GLY A 80 -0.40 3.60 7.66
CA GLY A 80 -0.83 2.82 8.82
C GLY A 80 -1.68 1.60 8.45
N LEU A 81 -1.70 1.24 7.16
CA LEU A 81 -2.46 0.12 6.62
C LEU A 81 -1.54 -0.88 5.93
N ARG A 82 -1.71 -2.16 6.27
CA ARG A 82 -1.20 -3.27 5.47
C ARG A 82 -2.27 -3.71 4.48
N CYS A 83 -1.87 -3.94 3.24
CA CYS A 83 -2.72 -4.49 2.20
C CYS A 83 -2.46 -5.99 2.07
N LEU A 84 -3.51 -6.80 2.16
CA LEU A 84 -3.42 -8.25 1.99
C LEU A 84 -4.41 -8.67 0.90
N HIS A 85 -3.95 -9.21 -0.22
CA HIS A 85 -4.86 -9.73 -1.27
C HIS A 85 -4.39 -11.04 -1.87
N THR A 86 -5.20 -11.62 -2.73
CA THR A 86 -4.92 -12.92 -3.37
C THR A 86 -4.58 -12.77 -4.82
N HIS A 87 -3.65 -13.59 -5.32
CA HIS A 87 -3.45 -13.83 -6.75
C HIS A 87 -3.89 -15.25 -7.11
N LEU A 88 -4.63 -15.38 -8.23
CA LEU A 88 -5.26 -16.65 -8.62
C LEU A 88 -4.44 -17.46 -9.62
N HIS A 89 -3.41 -16.89 -10.26
CA HIS A 89 -2.65 -17.54 -11.33
C HIS A 89 -1.16 -17.75 -10.98
N GLY A 90 -0.79 -17.57 -9.70
CA GLY A 90 0.60 -17.72 -9.24
C GLY A 90 1.53 -16.61 -9.71
N GLU A 91 0.97 -15.50 -10.20
CA GLU A 91 1.72 -14.32 -10.60
C GLU A 91 2.35 -13.62 -9.38
N PRO A 92 3.61 -13.15 -9.47
CA PRO A 92 4.23 -12.34 -8.43
C PRO A 92 3.57 -10.95 -8.36
N PHE A 93 4.18 -10.00 -7.62
CA PHE A 93 3.77 -8.60 -7.68
C PHE A 93 3.71 -8.09 -9.12
N THR A 94 2.58 -7.51 -9.48
CA THR A 94 2.37 -6.79 -10.75
C THR A 94 2.84 -5.34 -10.62
N GLU A 95 2.98 -4.64 -11.74
CA GLU A 95 3.26 -3.19 -11.71
C GLU A 95 2.14 -2.40 -11.04
N GLU A 96 0.89 -2.84 -11.16
CA GLU A 96 -0.27 -2.24 -10.50
C GLU A 96 -0.15 -2.38 -8.98
N ASP A 97 0.20 -3.56 -8.47
CA ASP A 97 0.42 -3.79 -7.04
C ASP A 97 1.50 -2.87 -6.46
N LEU A 98 2.63 -2.72 -7.17
CA LEU A 98 3.72 -1.85 -6.74
C LEU A 98 3.34 -0.37 -6.82
N THR A 99 2.56 0.00 -7.83
CA THR A 99 2.03 1.36 -7.98
C THR A 99 1.09 1.69 -6.82
N ASP A 100 0.17 0.79 -6.47
CA ASP A 100 -0.72 0.96 -5.32
C ASP A 100 0.03 1.04 -4.00
N LEU A 101 1.02 0.16 -3.79
CA LEU A 101 1.91 0.20 -2.61
C LEU A 101 2.56 1.58 -2.45
N ALA A 102 3.07 2.15 -3.53
CA ALA A 102 3.71 3.46 -3.54
C ALA A 102 2.71 4.62 -3.37
N LEU A 103 1.67 4.69 -4.20
CA LEU A 103 0.72 5.81 -4.21
C LEU A 103 -0.09 5.90 -2.92
N LEU A 104 -0.49 4.76 -2.37
CA LEU A 104 -1.23 4.70 -1.11
C LEU A 104 -0.31 4.77 0.12
N ARG A 105 1.01 4.71 -0.08
CA ARG A 105 2.04 4.60 0.97
C ARG A 105 1.70 3.56 2.03
N LEU A 106 1.31 2.36 1.59
CA LEU A 106 0.96 1.27 2.50
C LEU A 106 2.17 0.89 3.37
N ASP A 107 1.89 0.44 4.60
CA ASP A 107 2.92 -0.06 5.51
C ASP A 107 3.63 -1.27 4.85
N VAL A 108 2.84 -2.22 4.35
CA VAL A 108 3.28 -3.37 3.55
C VAL A 108 2.17 -3.78 2.59
N MET A 109 2.53 -4.51 1.53
CA MET A 109 1.59 -5.29 0.74
C MET A 109 1.97 -6.77 0.79
N ALA A 110 0.99 -7.65 0.99
CA ALA A 110 1.16 -9.10 0.99
C ALA A 110 0.18 -9.78 0.03
N ILE A 111 0.72 -10.58 -0.87
CA ILE A 111 -0.04 -11.32 -1.87
C ILE A 111 -0.05 -12.80 -1.50
N VAL A 112 -1.24 -13.35 -1.30
CA VAL A 112 -1.47 -14.77 -1.05
C VAL A 112 -1.68 -15.48 -2.39
N GLU A 113 -0.76 -16.35 -2.75
CA GLU A 113 -0.90 -17.24 -3.90
C GLU A 113 -1.99 -18.28 -3.61
N VAL A 114 -2.99 -18.38 -4.48
CA VAL A 114 -4.09 -19.32 -4.37
C VAL A 114 -3.84 -20.50 -5.30
N THR A 115 -3.85 -21.71 -4.75
CA THR A 115 -3.75 -22.95 -5.54
C THR A 115 -5.05 -23.29 -6.24
N ASP A 116 -4.99 -24.22 -7.19
CA ASP A 116 -6.18 -24.78 -7.89
C ASP A 116 -7.19 -25.45 -6.95
N GLN A 117 -6.80 -25.76 -5.72
CA GLN A 117 -7.68 -26.33 -4.69
C GLN A 117 -8.25 -25.27 -3.73
N GLY A 118 -7.99 -23.98 -3.98
CA GLY A 118 -8.41 -22.88 -3.13
C GLY A 118 -7.65 -22.75 -1.81
N ALA A 119 -6.49 -23.41 -1.69
CA ALA A 119 -5.61 -23.30 -0.53
C ALA A 119 -4.51 -22.25 -0.75
N PRO A 120 -4.03 -21.57 0.31
CA PRO A 120 -2.91 -20.64 0.20
C PRO A 120 -1.58 -21.41 0.02
N ALA A 121 -0.76 -21.02 -0.96
CA ALA A 121 0.56 -21.60 -1.20
C ALA A 121 1.66 -20.77 -0.52
N ARG A 122 2.11 -19.69 -1.18
CA ARG A 122 3.12 -18.75 -0.67
C ARG A 122 2.49 -17.39 -0.45
N VAL A 123 3.12 -16.63 0.43
CA VAL A 123 2.83 -15.21 0.63
C VAL A 123 4.04 -14.43 0.14
N HIS A 124 3.81 -13.58 -0.86
CA HIS A 124 4.79 -12.62 -1.34
C HIS A 124 4.59 -11.32 -0.56
N VAL A 125 5.65 -10.73 -0.03
CA VAL A 125 5.55 -9.49 0.75
C VAL A 125 6.49 -8.45 0.16
N ALA A 126 5.99 -7.24 0.00
CA ALA A 126 6.76 -6.07 -0.39
C ALA A 126 6.48 -4.89 0.54
N HIS A 127 7.50 -4.05 0.74
CA HIS A 127 7.37 -2.77 1.41
C HIS A 127 8.22 -1.71 0.72
N LEU A 128 7.90 -0.46 0.97
CA LEU A 128 8.69 0.67 0.48
C LEU A 128 10.00 0.78 1.27
N LEU A 129 11.07 1.13 0.57
CA LEU A 129 12.34 1.52 1.17
C LEU A 129 12.38 3.04 1.39
N PRO A 130 12.96 3.51 2.50
CA PRO A 130 13.24 4.92 2.69
C PRO A 130 14.17 5.43 1.58
N ALA A 131 13.80 6.55 0.95
CA ALA A 131 14.64 7.18 -0.07
C ALA A 131 16.01 7.52 0.52
N GLN A 132 17.09 7.22 -0.22
CA GLN A 132 18.45 7.51 0.22
C GLN A 132 18.79 9.00 0.02
N PRO A 133 19.56 9.64 0.91
CA PRO A 133 20.00 11.02 0.73
C PRO A 133 20.86 11.15 -0.54
N GLY A 134 20.46 12.02 -1.47
CA GLY A 134 21.19 12.30 -2.72
C GLY A 134 20.58 11.70 -4.00
N ASP A 135 19.47 10.99 -3.90
CA ASP A 135 18.67 10.53 -5.03
C ASP A 135 17.31 11.26 -5.02
N PRO A 136 17.25 12.51 -5.53
CA PRO A 136 16.06 13.36 -5.43
C PRO A 136 14.85 12.78 -6.16
N ASP A 137 15.09 11.94 -7.17
CA ASP A 137 14.06 11.26 -7.96
C ASP A 137 13.84 9.81 -7.50
N GLY A 138 14.49 9.36 -6.42
CA GLY A 138 14.32 8.03 -5.85
C GLY A 138 14.52 6.89 -6.85
N GLY A 139 15.56 6.92 -7.68
CA GLY A 139 16.01 5.79 -8.48
C GLY A 139 14.95 5.12 -9.39
N SER A 140 15.32 3.97 -9.97
CA SER A 140 14.34 3.12 -10.68
C SER A 140 13.24 2.67 -9.72
N VAL A 141 12.00 2.49 -10.21
CA VAL A 141 10.86 1.92 -9.46
C VAL A 141 11.29 0.67 -8.67
N ALA A 142 12.14 -0.19 -9.25
CA ALA A 142 12.65 -1.40 -8.59
C ALA A 142 13.53 -1.14 -7.35
N SER A 143 14.18 0.03 -7.25
CA SER A 143 15.03 0.41 -6.12
C SER A 143 14.24 0.95 -4.91
N ARG A 144 12.94 1.23 -5.09
CA ARG A 144 12.06 1.78 -4.05
C ARG A 144 11.36 0.70 -3.21
N PHE A 145 11.47 -0.57 -3.60
CA PHE A 145 10.78 -1.67 -2.92
C PHE A 145 11.77 -2.71 -2.42
N GLN A 146 11.50 -3.22 -1.24
CA GLN A 146 12.12 -4.43 -0.72
C GLN A 146 11.11 -5.58 -0.83
N PHE A 147 11.56 -6.70 -1.39
CA PHE A 147 10.79 -7.95 -1.40
C PHE A 147 11.34 -8.90 -0.34
N LEU A 148 10.46 -9.48 0.46
CA LEU A 148 10.83 -10.56 1.35
C LEU A 148 10.78 -11.90 0.60
N GLU A 149 11.57 -12.86 1.07
CA GLU A 149 11.53 -14.23 0.57
C GLU A 149 10.09 -14.80 0.68
N PRO A 150 9.48 -15.27 -0.43
CA PRO A 150 8.14 -15.83 -0.39
C PRO A 150 8.09 -17.10 0.46
N LYS A 151 7.21 -17.11 1.46
CA LYS A 151 7.07 -18.24 2.42
C LYS A 151 5.60 -18.62 2.61
N PRO A 152 5.31 -19.86 3.02
CA PRO A 152 3.98 -20.22 3.47
C PRO A 152 3.50 -19.30 4.61
N PRO A 153 2.18 -19.03 4.74
CA PRO A 153 1.66 -18.07 5.74
C PRO A 153 2.16 -18.30 7.18
N GLY A 154 2.29 -19.57 7.59
CA GLY A 154 2.77 -19.92 8.94
C GLY A 154 4.28 -19.80 9.16
N GLN A 155 5.06 -19.40 8.14
CA GLN A 155 6.52 -19.39 8.17
C GLN A 155 7.13 -18.02 7.81
N LEU A 156 6.32 -16.97 7.68
CA LEU A 156 6.83 -15.62 7.36
C LEU A 156 7.86 -15.14 8.39
N GLY A 157 7.61 -15.39 9.69
CA GLY A 157 8.59 -15.14 10.75
C GLY A 157 9.01 -13.67 10.92
N VAL A 158 8.27 -12.73 10.35
CA VAL A 158 8.54 -11.29 10.42
C VAL A 158 7.63 -10.64 11.45
N ASN A 159 8.22 -9.92 12.40
CA ASN A 159 7.48 -9.02 13.29
C ASN A 159 7.15 -7.72 12.54
N PHE A 160 5.88 -7.57 12.16
CA PHE A 160 5.38 -6.43 11.40
C PHE A 160 5.59 -5.10 12.12
N LEU A 161 5.37 -5.03 13.43
CA LEU A 161 5.50 -3.77 14.15
C LEU A 161 6.95 -3.30 14.20
N GLU A 162 7.88 -4.22 14.50
CA GLU A 162 9.32 -3.92 14.50
C GLU A 162 9.81 -3.50 13.11
N LEU A 163 9.33 -4.16 12.05
CA LEU A 163 9.66 -3.81 10.66
C LEU A 163 9.24 -2.36 10.35
N ILE A 164 7.98 -2.01 10.62
CA ILE A 164 7.45 -0.68 10.32
C ILE A 164 8.10 0.40 11.17
N GLU A 165 8.34 0.13 12.46
CA GLU A 165 9.04 1.06 13.35
C GLU A 165 10.44 1.37 12.81
N SER A 166 11.23 0.35 12.45
CA SER A 166 12.55 0.51 11.84
C SER A 166 12.52 1.35 10.56
N LEU A 167 11.56 1.07 9.66
CA LEU A 167 11.45 1.79 8.38
C LEU A 167 11.05 3.26 8.59
N GLU A 168 10.12 3.54 9.51
CA GLU A 168 9.70 4.91 9.82
C GLU A 168 10.81 5.70 10.54
N GLU A 169 11.60 5.07 11.39
CA GLU A 169 12.79 5.69 12.00
C GLU A 169 13.83 6.08 10.95
N GLU A 170 14.07 5.23 9.95
CA GLU A 170 14.95 5.54 8.84
C GLU A 170 14.38 6.65 7.95
N LEU A 171 13.08 6.61 7.62
CA LEU A 171 12.41 7.66 6.86
C LEU A 171 12.48 9.03 7.57
N ALA A 172 12.24 9.04 8.89
CA ALA A 172 12.36 10.24 9.71
C ALA A 172 13.80 10.77 9.76
N ARG A 173 14.80 9.89 9.83
CA ARG A 173 16.22 10.26 9.77
C ARG A 173 16.59 10.86 8.41
N ASN A 174 16.26 10.18 7.31
CA ASN A 174 16.60 10.66 5.96
C ASN A 174 15.95 12.01 5.67
N ARG A 175 14.70 12.22 6.12
CA ARG A 175 14.04 13.53 6.01
C ARG A 175 14.80 14.65 6.72
N ARG A 176 15.30 14.40 7.95
CA ARG A 176 16.11 15.39 8.70
C ARG A 176 17.44 15.69 8.01
N LEU A 177 18.02 14.72 7.30
CA LEU A 177 19.29 14.90 6.59
C LEU A 177 19.12 15.72 5.31
N VAL A 178 18.08 15.46 4.52
CA VAL A 178 17.84 16.16 3.25
C VAL A 178 17.31 17.58 3.49
N HIS A 179 16.51 17.82 4.53
CA HIS A 179 15.97 19.14 4.85
C HIS A 179 16.03 19.42 6.37
N PRO A 180 17.19 19.82 6.91
CA PRO A 180 17.41 19.97 8.36
C PRO A 180 16.59 21.07 9.04
N GLN A 181 15.98 21.99 8.27
CA GLN A 181 15.29 23.18 8.79
C GLN A 181 13.84 23.34 8.31
N ASP A 182 13.27 22.35 7.60
CA ASP A 182 11.94 22.51 6.99
C ASP A 182 10.90 21.53 7.58
N GLU A 183 10.09 22.04 8.52
CA GLU A 183 8.99 21.31 9.18
C GLU A 183 7.64 21.45 8.44
N ARG A 184 7.62 22.14 7.28
CA ARG A 184 6.41 22.37 6.49
C ARG A 184 5.83 21.09 5.90
N ASP A 185 4.50 21.01 5.83
CA ASP A 185 3.79 19.95 5.11
C ASP A 185 4.11 20.03 3.61
N ARG A 186 4.09 18.90 2.89
CA ARG A 186 4.61 18.83 1.52
C ARG A 186 3.50 18.53 0.51
N ALA A 187 3.60 19.11 -0.68
CA ALA A 187 2.64 18.93 -1.76
C ALA A 187 3.34 18.44 -3.04
N LEU A 188 2.71 17.50 -3.73
CA LEU A 188 2.99 17.15 -5.12
C LEU A 188 1.89 17.81 -5.95
N LEU A 189 2.25 18.67 -6.90
CA LEU A 189 1.28 19.27 -7.79
C LEU A 189 1.08 18.34 -8.98
N VAL A 190 -0.17 18.01 -9.28
CA VAL A 190 -0.50 17.13 -10.40
C VAL A 190 -1.56 17.82 -11.25
N SER A 191 -1.26 18.03 -12.53
CA SER A 191 -2.19 18.57 -13.49
C SER A 191 -2.74 17.47 -14.40
N VAL A 192 -4.07 17.39 -14.47
CA VAL A 192 -4.76 16.54 -15.43
C VAL A 192 -5.65 17.45 -16.25
N THR A 193 -5.24 17.74 -17.49
CA THR A 193 -5.95 18.65 -18.38
C THR A 193 -6.31 17.97 -19.70
N THR A 194 -7.44 18.37 -20.28
CA THR A 194 -7.77 18.15 -21.70
C THR A 194 -7.64 19.44 -22.52
N GLY A 195 -7.20 20.53 -21.89
CA GLY A 195 -6.95 21.84 -22.49
C GLY A 195 -5.53 21.99 -23.02
N SER A 196 -5.11 23.23 -23.27
CA SER A 196 -3.76 23.50 -23.77
C SER A 196 -2.70 23.35 -22.66
N LEU A 197 -1.47 23.05 -23.05
CA LEU A 197 -0.35 22.93 -22.10
C LEU A 197 -0.11 24.25 -21.35
N ALA A 198 -0.24 25.39 -22.04
CA ALA A 198 -0.06 26.72 -21.45
C ALA A 198 -1.05 27.01 -20.31
N GLU A 199 -2.33 26.62 -20.47
CA GLU A 199 -3.35 26.78 -19.42
C GLU A 199 -3.09 25.87 -18.21
N ALA A 200 -2.56 24.67 -18.43
CA ALA A 200 -2.17 23.76 -17.36
C ALA A 200 -0.94 24.28 -16.59
N GLU A 201 0.05 24.84 -17.29
CA GLU A 201 1.23 25.45 -16.68
C GLU A 201 0.84 26.67 -15.83
N GLU A 202 -0.03 27.54 -16.33
CA GLU A 202 -0.53 28.71 -15.59
C GLU A 202 -1.30 28.30 -14.33
N SER A 203 -2.16 27.28 -14.44
CA SER A 203 -2.91 26.74 -13.29
C SER A 203 -2.00 26.07 -12.25
N LEU A 204 -0.96 25.36 -12.69
CA LEU A 204 0.03 24.74 -11.82
C LEU A 204 0.87 25.79 -11.08
N GLU A 205 1.26 26.86 -11.75
CA GLU A 205 2.03 27.95 -11.14
C GLU A 205 1.19 28.70 -10.10
N GLU A 206 -0.10 28.95 -10.37
CA GLU A 206 -1.02 29.49 -9.38
C GLU A 206 -1.14 28.55 -8.16
N LEU A 207 -1.29 27.24 -8.40
CA LEU A 207 -1.42 26.24 -7.34
C LEU A 207 -0.13 26.12 -6.51
N ARG A 208 1.04 26.32 -7.12
CA ARG A 208 2.34 26.39 -6.44
C ARG A 208 2.38 27.56 -5.48
N LEU A 209 2.05 28.76 -5.94
CA LEU A 209 2.01 29.98 -5.13
C LEU A 209 1.01 29.85 -3.97
N LEU A 210 -0.16 29.27 -4.22
CA LEU A 210 -1.15 29.00 -3.18
C LEU A 210 -0.63 28.01 -2.12
N SER A 211 0.03 26.94 -2.56
CA SER A 211 0.61 25.93 -1.67
C SER A 211 1.71 26.54 -0.80
N GLU A 212 2.60 27.35 -1.37
CA GLU A 212 3.64 28.06 -0.63
C GLU A 212 3.05 29.04 0.39
N SER A 213 2.00 29.77 0.02
CA SER A 213 1.30 30.69 0.92
C SER A 213 0.60 29.97 2.09
N ALA A 214 0.17 28.72 1.89
CA ALA A 214 -0.40 27.86 2.91
C ALA A 214 0.66 27.19 3.81
N GLY A 215 1.94 27.53 3.62
CA GLY A 215 3.04 26.94 4.36
C GLY A 215 3.37 25.51 3.92
N LEU A 216 3.03 25.14 2.67
CA LEU A 216 3.41 23.86 2.08
C LEU A 216 4.71 23.99 1.27
N LEU A 217 5.54 22.96 1.28
CA LEU A 217 6.70 22.82 0.39
C LEU A 217 6.29 21.99 -0.84
N VAL A 218 6.31 22.61 -2.01
CA VAL A 218 6.10 21.91 -3.29
C VAL A 218 7.37 21.14 -3.64
N LEU A 219 7.25 19.82 -3.78
CA LEU A 219 8.40 18.96 -4.07
C LEU A 219 8.64 18.74 -5.56
N ASP A 220 7.56 18.60 -6.32
CA ASP A 220 7.60 18.27 -7.74
C ASP A 220 6.24 18.59 -8.38
N THR A 221 6.21 18.64 -9.71
CA THR A 221 5.06 19.01 -10.54
C THR A 221 4.92 18.00 -11.68
N LEU A 222 3.79 17.29 -11.74
CA LEU A 222 3.46 16.27 -12.74
C LEU A 222 2.32 16.70 -13.67
#